data_AF-A0A2E1PMX3-F1
#
_entry.id   AF-A0A2E1PMX3-F1
#
_cell.length_a   1.000
_cell.length_b   1.000
_cell.length_c   1.000
_cell.angle_alpha   90.00
_cell.angle_beta   90.00
_cell.angle_gamma   90.00
#
_symmetry.space_group_name_H-M   'P 1'
#
loop_
_entity.id
_entity.type
_entity.pdbx_description
1 polymer ?
#
loop_
_entity_poly.entity_id
_entity_poly.type
_entity_poly.pdbx_seq_one_letter_code
_entity_poly.pdbx_strand_id
1 'polypeptide(L)'
;NSKWDIFINEEFGCRCVSDRPWITVAETSELIITLNKIDEIKKAKDLFEKISELKDPKDNIFWMGYVFDDEKYWPIEKPTWTAAAYILAANALNGFTSASDFFKKL
;
A
#
# COMPACT_ATOMS: atom_id res chain seq x y z
N ASN A 1 -0.38 7.46 -16.27
CA ASN A 1 0.26 6.26 -15.66
C ASN A 1 0.72 5.26 -16.72
N SER A 2 1.73 5.58 -17.53
CA SER A 2 2.14 4.73 -18.68
C SER A 2 2.84 3.41 -18.32
N LYS A 3 3.25 3.23 -17.06
CA LYS A 3 3.88 2.01 -16.54
C LYS A 3 3.03 1.31 -15.48
N TRP A 4 1.73 1.58 -15.43
CA TRP A 4 0.83 1.03 -14.42
C TRP A 4 0.92 -0.50 -14.39
N ASP A 5 0.78 -1.15 -15.54
CA ASP A 5 0.76 -2.61 -15.65
C ASP A 5 2.12 -3.27 -15.34
N ILE A 6 3.19 -2.49 -15.25
CA ILE A 6 4.53 -2.98 -14.87
C ILE A 6 4.67 -3.07 -13.35
N PHE A 7 4.12 -2.09 -12.63
CA PHE A 7 4.32 -1.98 -11.19
C PHE A 7 3.10 -2.41 -10.38
N ILE A 8 1.91 -2.37 -10.95
CA ILE A 8 0.67 -2.65 -10.23
C ILE A 8 0.21 -4.06 -10.57
N ASN A 9 0.16 -4.90 -9.55
CA ASN A 9 -0.60 -6.13 -9.58
C ASN A 9 -2.02 -5.80 -9.08
N GLU A 10 -3.00 -5.92 -9.97
CA GLU A 10 -4.40 -5.59 -9.68
C GLU A 10 -5.02 -6.46 -8.58
N GLU A 11 -4.45 -7.62 -8.28
CA GLU A 11 -4.94 -8.48 -7.20
C GLU A 11 -4.33 -8.10 -5.85
N PHE A 12 -3.04 -7.76 -5.82
CA PHE A 12 -2.28 -7.66 -4.56
C PHE A 12 -1.79 -6.25 -4.19
N GLY A 13 -1.37 -5.41 -5.15
CA GLY A 13 -0.81 -4.09 -4.85
C GLY A 13 0.34 -3.64 -5.74
N CYS A 14 1.21 -2.79 -5.19
CA CYS A 14 2.33 -2.15 -5.88
C CYS A 14 3.66 -2.88 -5.64
N ARG A 15 4.42 -3.10 -6.71
CA ARG A 15 5.78 -3.65 -6.69
C ARG A 15 6.79 -2.55 -6.40
N CYS A 16 7.76 -2.85 -5.54
CA CYS A 16 8.94 -1.99 -5.34
C CYS A 16 9.89 -2.03 -6.55
N VAL A 17 10.03 -3.20 -7.19
CA VAL A 17 10.85 -3.40 -8.39
C VAL A 17 10.11 -4.22 -9.44
N SER A 18 10.27 -3.88 -10.72
CA SER A 18 9.47 -4.42 -11.82
C SER A 18 9.76 -5.88 -12.17
N ASP A 19 10.96 -6.36 -11.87
CA ASP A 19 11.45 -7.70 -12.24
C ASP A 19 11.19 -8.76 -11.18
N ARG A 20 10.50 -8.41 -10.09
CA ARG A 20 10.29 -9.31 -8.95
C ARG A 20 8.82 -9.56 -8.66
N PRO A 21 8.45 -10.80 -8.30
CA PRO A 21 7.06 -11.19 -8.13
C PRO A 21 6.52 -10.90 -6.73
N TRP A 22 6.82 -9.71 -6.19
CA TRP A 22 6.33 -9.31 -4.88
C TRP A 22 5.84 -7.88 -4.86
N ILE A 23 4.89 -7.66 -3.97
CA ILE A 23 4.40 -6.34 -3.61
C ILE A 23 4.77 -6.05 -2.17
N THR A 24 4.71 -4.78 -1.80
CA THR A 24 5.05 -4.31 -0.46
C THR A 24 3.98 -3.34 0.04
N VAL A 25 3.70 -3.41 1.35
CA VAL A 25 2.64 -2.61 1.96
C VAL A 25 3.00 -1.12 1.92
N ALA A 26 4.28 -0.77 2.13
CA ALA A 26 4.73 0.61 2.13
C ALA A 26 4.56 1.27 0.75
N GLU A 27 5.09 0.67 -0.31
CA GLU A 27 5.01 1.19 -1.68
C GLU A 27 3.56 1.25 -2.19
N THR A 28 2.72 0.29 -1.80
CA THR A 28 1.28 0.35 -2.09
C THR A 28 0.61 1.51 -1.35
N SER A 29 0.99 1.75 -0.09
CA SER A 29 0.47 2.87 0.71
C SER A 29 0.89 4.23 0.15
N GLU A 30 2.13 4.38 -0.29
CA GLU A 30 2.63 5.60 -0.95
C GLU A 30 1.90 5.87 -2.27
N LEU A 31 1.60 4.82 -3.04
CA LEU A 31 0.76 4.91 -4.23
C LEU A 31 -0.66 5.35 -3.88
N ILE A 32 -1.27 4.81 -2.83
CA ILE A 32 -2.62 5.22 -2.37
C ILE A 32 -2.64 6.71 -2.02
N ILE A 33 -1.62 7.21 -1.30
CA ILE A 33 -1.47 8.64 -1.01
C ILE A 33 -1.38 9.46 -2.30
N THR A 34 -0.61 8.99 -3.28
CA THR A 34 -0.42 9.65 -4.58
C THR A 34 -1.73 9.68 -5.38
N LEU A 35 -2.44 8.56 -5.44
CA LEU A 35 -3.74 8.46 -6.13
C LEU A 35 -4.78 9.37 -5.46
N ASN A 36 -4.81 9.41 -4.14
CA ASN A 36 -5.68 10.33 -3.40
C ASN A 36 -5.36 11.79 -3.73
N LYS A 37 -4.07 12.14 -3.87
CA LYS A 37 -3.62 13.49 -4.23
C LYS A 37 -4.07 13.93 -5.62
N ILE A 38 -4.06 13.02 -6.60
CA ILE A 38 -4.49 13.30 -7.98
C ILE A 38 -5.98 13.00 -8.22
N ASP A 39 -6.76 12.89 -7.15
CA ASP A 39 -8.20 12.62 -7.15
C ASP A 39 -8.64 11.31 -7.82
N GLU A 40 -7.73 10.33 -7.94
CA GLU A 40 -7.99 8.96 -8.39
C GLU A 40 -8.49 8.09 -7.21
N ILE A 41 -9.53 8.58 -6.52
CA ILE A 41 -10.00 8.04 -5.23
C ILE A 41 -10.45 6.58 -5.32
N LYS A 42 -11.07 6.18 -6.45
CA LYS A 42 -11.55 4.82 -6.63
C LYS A 42 -10.39 3.81 -6.59
N LYS A 43 -9.34 4.06 -7.37
CA LYS A 43 -8.13 3.21 -7.39
C LYS A 43 -7.45 3.19 -6.02
N ALA A 44 -7.41 4.34 -5.35
CA ALA A 44 -6.83 4.44 -4.00
C ALA A 44 -7.58 3.54 -3.00
N LYS A 45 -8.92 3.53 -3.03
CA LYS A 45 -9.74 2.65 -2.18
C LYS A 45 -9.56 1.17 -2.52
N ASP A 46 -9.60 0.82 -3.80
CA ASP A 46 -9.46 -0.56 -4.24
C ASP A 46 -8.11 -1.16 -3.78
N LEU A 47 -7.02 -0.39 -3.85
CA LEU A 47 -5.71 -0.81 -3.34
C LEU A 47 -5.63 -0.84 -1.81
N PHE A 48 -6.30 0.11 -1.15
CA PHE A 48 -6.33 0.19 0.32
C PHE A 48 -7.01 -1.04 0.94
N GLU A 49 -8.10 -1.50 0.34
CA GLU A 49 -8.79 -2.73 0.76
C GLU A 49 -7.89 -3.96 0.59
N LYS A 50 -7.30 -4.14 -0.59
CA LYS A 50 -6.40 -5.28 -0.90
C LYS A 50 -5.21 -5.36 0.05
N ILE A 51 -4.50 -4.24 0.24
CA ILE A 51 -3.28 -4.25 1.04
C ILE A 51 -3.55 -4.48 2.53
N SER A 52 -4.78 -4.23 2.98
CA SER A 52 -5.20 -4.48 4.37
C SER A 52 -5.17 -5.98 4.75
N GLU A 53 -5.27 -6.88 3.77
CA GLU A 53 -5.20 -8.35 3.96
C GLU A 53 -3.80 -8.84 4.35
N LEU A 54 -2.75 -8.03 4.18
CA LEU A 54 -1.36 -8.40 4.53
C LEU A 54 -1.00 -8.20 6.00
N LYS A 55 -1.99 -7.88 6.85
CA LYS A 55 -1.81 -7.91 8.31
C LYS A 55 -1.76 -9.35 8.77
N ASP A 56 -0.80 -9.69 9.62
CA ASP A 56 -0.81 -10.97 10.30
C ASP A 56 -2.03 -11.04 11.22
N PRO A 57 -2.93 -12.03 11.07
CA PRO A 57 -4.12 -12.16 11.92
C PRO A 57 -3.78 -12.39 13.40
N LYS A 58 -2.55 -12.78 13.73
CA LYS A 58 -2.13 -13.00 15.13
C LYS A 58 -1.98 -11.71 15.93
N ASP A 59 -1.48 -10.64 15.30
CA ASP A 59 -1.15 -9.39 16.00
C ASP A 59 -1.66 -8.13 15.28
N ASN A 60 -2.30 -8.27 14.12
CA ASN A 60 -2.75 -7.18 13.25
C ASN A 60 -1.62 -6.26 12.76
N ILE A 61 -0.37 -6.74 12.77
CA ILE A 61 0.78 -5.99 12.27
C ILE A 61 1.08 -6.43 10.83
N PHE A 62 1.36 -5.47 9.96
CA PHE A 62 1.67 -5.71 8.56
C PHE A 62 3.00 -6.44 8.37
N TRP A 63 2.99 -7.48 7.54
CA TRP A 63 4.19 -7.99 6.90
C TRP A 63 4.79 -6.95 5.96
N MET A 64 6.11 -6.98 5.76
CA MET A 64 6.75 -6.05 4.83
C MET A 64 6.26 -6.22 3.39
N GLY A 65 6.20 -7.47 2.91
CA GLY A 65 5.83 -7.79 1.54
C GLY A 65 5.27 -9.18 1.36
N TYR A 66 4.73 -9.40 0.16
CA TYR A 66 4.06 -10.64 -0.25
C TYR A 66 4.52 -11.05 -1.64
N VAL A 67 5.05 -12.26 -1.76
CA VAL A 67 5.47 -12.91 -3.01
C VAL A 67 4.29 -13.71 -3.53
N PHE A 68 3.59 -13.19 -4.53
CA PHE A 68 2.33 -13.79 -4.99
C PHE A 68 2.54 -15.04 -5.86
N ASP A 69 3.69 -15.20 -6.51
CA ASP A 69 4.01 -16.45 -7.24
C ASP A 69 4.17 -17.65 -6.29
N ASP A 70 4.62 -17.39 -5.05
CA ASP A 70 4.90 -18.40 -4.03
C ASP A 70 3.87 -18.37 -2.88
N GLU A 71 2.86 -17.50 -2.96
CA GLU A 71 1.86 -17.21 -1.93
C GLU A 71 2.42 -17.04 -0.50
N LYS A 72 3.57 -16.36 -0.35
CA LYS A 72 4.28 -16.24 0.94
C LYS A 72 4.64 -14.81 1.30
N TYR A 73 4.71 -14.55 2.60
CA TYR A 73 5.27 -13.30 3.13
C TYR A 73 6.80 -13.31 3.03
N TRP A 74 7.37 -12.23 2.51
CA TRP A 74 8.83 -12.05 2.47
C TRP A 74 9.21 -10.57 2.38
N PRO A 75 10.22 -10.11 3.14
CA PRO A 75 10.88 -10.82 4.24
C PRO A 75 9.91 -11.11 5.40
N ILE A 76 10.28 -12.07 6.27
CA ILE A 76 9.53 -12.39 7.52
C ILE A 76 9.83 -11.32 8.56
N GLU A 77 9.45 -10.09 8.24
CA GLU A 77 9.69 -8.90 9.02
C GLU A 77 8.42 -8.06 9.06
N LYS A 78 8.23 -7.37 10.19
CA LYS A 78 7.12 -6.45 10.41
C LYS A 78 7.63 -5.07 10.83
N PRO A 79 8.29 -4.34 9.92
CA PRO A 79 8.92 -3.09 10.29
C PRO A 79 7.91 -2.01 10.63
N THR A 80 8.28 -1.12 11.54
CA THR A 80 7.42 -0.02 11.99
C THR A 80 7.10 0.97 10.87
N TRP A 81 8.01 1.19 9.92
CA TRP A 81 7.78 2.07 8.77
C TRP A 81 6.69 1.54 7.83
N THR A 82 6.54 0.22 7.71
CA THR A 82 5.46 -0.39 6.94
C THR A 82 4.09 -0.03 7.50
N ALA A 83 3.93 -0.18 8.81
CA ALA A 83 2.70 0.21 9.50
C ALA A 83 2.47 1.73 9.43
N ALA A 84 3.54 2.54 9.56
CA ALA A 84 3.45 3.99 9.44
C ALA A 84 2.95 4.43 8.06
N ALA A 85 3.46 3.84 6.98
CA ALA A 85 3.01 4.13 5.62
C ALA A 85 1.52 3.85 5.44
N TYR A 86 1.04 2.69 5.94
CA TYR A 86 -0.38 2.34 5.90
C TYR A 86 -1.25 3.34 6.70
N ILE A 87 -0.81 3.74 7.90
CA ILE A 87 -1.53 4.73 8.72
C ILE A 87 -1.63 6.08 7.99
N LEU A 88 -0.55 6.52 7.35
CA LEU A 88 -0.54 7.75 6.56
C LEU A 88 -1.52 7.67 5.38
N ALA A 89 -1.53 6.54 4.66
CA ALA A 89 -2.48 6.30 3.57
C ALA A 89 -3.92 6.29 4.07
N ALA A 90 -4.19 5.62 5.19
CA ALA A 90 -5.49 5.54 5.82
C ALA A 90 -6.01 6.94 6.20
N ASN A 91 -5.17 7.76 6.84
CA ASN A 91 -5.52 9.13 7.23
C ASN A 91 -5.73 10.02 6.00
N ALA A 92 -4.88 9.92 4.97
CA ALA A 92 -5.00 10.71 3.75
C ALA A 92 -6.30 10.39 2.99
N LEU A 93 -6.70 9.12 2.95
CA LEU A 93 -7.87 8.66 2.21
C LEU A 93 -9.19 8.89 2.96
N ASN A 94 -9.19 8.75 4.29
CA ASN A 94 -10.42 8.73 5.09
C ASN A 94 -10.65 9.96 5.96
N GLY A 95 -9.68 10.86 6.08
CA GLY A 95 -9.90 12.11 6.81
C GLY A 95 -9.92 11.98 8.33
N PHE A 96 -9.22 11.01 8.92
CA PHE A 96 -9.27 10.75 10.36
C PHE A 96 -8.76 11.89 11.25
N THR A 97 -7.96 12.80 10.70
CA THR A 97 -7.41 13.95 11.41
C THR A 97 -7.51 15.22 10.57
N SER A 98 -7.35 16.38 11.21
CA SER A 98 -7.29 17.69 10.52
C SER A 98 -6.09 17.83 9.58
N ALA A 99 -5.07 16.98 9.72
CA ALA A 99 -3.89 16.93 8.85
C ALA A 99 -4.02 15.93 7.68
N SER A 100 -5.22 15.36 7.46
CA SER A 100 -5.46 14.40 6.38
C SER A 100 -5.19 14.91 4.98
N ASP A 101 -5.34 16.22 4.76
CA ASP A 101 -5.08 16.86 3.47
C ASP A 101 -3.62 17.32 3.29
N PHE A 102 -2.72 16.96 4.21
CA PHE A 102 -1.30 17.33 4.16
C PHE A 102 -0.66 17.04 2.80
N PHE A 103 -0.82 15.81 2.29
CA PHE A 103 -0.24 15.42 0.99
C PHE A 103 -0.93 16.07 -0.21
N LYS A 104 -2.21 16.43 -0.10
CA LYS A 104 -2.92 17.19 -1.13
C LYS A 104 -2.38 18.62 -1.26
N LYS A 105 -1.90 19.20 -0.15
CA LYS A 105 -1.37 20.57 -0.07
C LYS A 105 0.13 20.70 -0.37
N LEU A 106 0.89 19.62 -0.20
CA LEU A 106 2.31 19.53 -0.61
C LEU A 106 2.48 19.80 -2.10
#